data_AF-A0A7C7N825-F1
#
_entry.id   AF-A0A7C7N825-F1
#
_cell.length_a   1.000
_cell.length_b   1.000
_cell.length_c   1.000
_cell.angle_alpha   90.00
_cell.angle_beta   90.00
_cell.angle_gamma   90.00
#
_symmetry.space_group_name_H-M   'P 1'
#
loop_
_entity.id
_entity.type
_entity.pdbx_description
1 polymer ?
#
loop_
_entity_poly.entity_id
_entity_poly.type
_entity_poly.pdbx_seq_one_letter_code
_entity_poly.pdbx_strand_id
1 'polypeptide(L)'
;MGTKIINLSNYKKVPKFLAVEGPIGVGKTTLTKLLAESFRYETFLEQPSDNPFLADFYKNPSQSALATQLFFLFQRVKQIQDLKQGDIFTPIHVSDFLLDKDKLFAKVT
;
A
#
# COMPACT_ATOMS: atom_id res chain seq x y z
N MET A 1 7.82 10.95 23.65
CA MET A 1 7.52 11.19 22.21
C MET A 1 6.10 11.72 22.12
N GLY A 2 5.92 12.98 21.71
CA GLY A 2 4.58 13.58 21.63
C GLY A 2 3.82 13.04 20.42
N THR A 3 2.61 12.53 20.64
CA THR A 3 1.70 12.13 19.57
C THR A 3 1.32 13.36 18.75
N LYS A 4 1.80 13.45 17.50
CA LYS A 4 1.31 14.46 16.56
C LYS A 4 -0.09 14.06 16.10
N ILE A 5 -1.09 14.84 16.51
CA ILE A 5 -2.47 14.66 16.04
C ILE A 5 -2.60 15.37 14.69
N ILE A 6 -2.91 14.62 13.64
CA ILE A 6 -3.21 15.18 12.32
C ILE A 6 -4.70 15.53 12.31
N ASN A 7 -5.02 16.83 12.30
CA ASN A 7 -6.41 17.27 12.16
C ASN A 7 -6.79 17.39 10.68
N LEU A 8 -7.62 16.45 10.21
CA LEU A 8 -8.07 16.40 8.83
C LEU A 8 -9.16 17.44 8.52
N SER A 9 -9.79 18.07 9.53
CA SER A 9 -10.77 19.13 9.32
C SER A 9 -10.18 20.37 8.65
N ASN A 10 -8.85 20.53 8.71
CA ASN A 10 -8.14 21.62 8.05
C ASN A 10 -8.08 21.45 6.52
N TYR A 11 -8.45 20.27 5.98
CA TYR A 11 -8.48 20.01 4.55
C TYR A 11 -9.92 20.11 4.03
N LYS A 12 -10.13 20.91 2.97
CA LYS A 12 -11.46 21.12 2.36
C LYS A 12 -12.11 19.84 1.79
N LYS A 13 -11.34 18.78 1.57
CA LYS A 13 -11.80 17.49 1.06
C LYS A 13 -11.03 16.38 1.76
N VAL A 14 -11.73 15.31 2.12
CA VAL A 14 -11.12 14.08 2.65
C VAL A 14 -10.28 13.44 1.54
N PRO A 15 -9.05 12.97 1.82
CA PRO A 15 -8.19 12.36 0.81
C PRO A 15 -8.86 11.13 0.20
N LYS A 16 -8.88 11.05 -1.14
CA LYS A 16 -9.50 9.92 -1.84
C LYS A 16 -8.67 8.63 -1.81
N PHE A 17 -7.40 8.75 -1.44
CA PHE A 17 -6.44 7.67 -1.36
C PHE A 17 -5.50 7.92 -0.18
N LEU A 18 -5.31 6.91 0.65
CA LEU A 18 -4.38 6.91 1.77
C LEU A 18 -3.42 5.73 1.60
N ALA A 19 -2.13 5.96 1.76
CA ALA A 19 -1.12 4.90 1.78
C ALA A 19 -0.35 4.95 3.10
N VAL A 20 -0.17 3.78 3.70
CA VAL A 20 0.62 3.59 4.93
C VAL A 20 1.95 2.94 4.55
N GLU A 21 3.04 3.66 4.72
CA GLU A 21 4.39 3.21 4.38
C GLU A 21 5.25 2.96 5.63
N GLY A 22 6.18 2.01 5.53
CA GLY A 22 7.06 1.66 6.64
C GLY A 22 7.70 0.27 6.55
N PRO A 23 8.61 -0.07 7.49
CA PRO A 23 9.32 -1.35 7.49
C PRO A 23 8.40 -2.57 7.52
N ILE A 24 8.91 -3.73 7.09
CA ILE A 24 8.21 -5.01 7.20
C ILE A 24 8.03 -5.34 8.69
N GLY A 25 6.85 -5.79 9.08
CA GLY A 25 6.54 -6.18 10.47
C GLY A 25 6.16 -5.03 11.43
N VAL A 26 6.18 -3.76 11.00
CA VAL A 26 5.84 -2.61 11.87
C VAL A 26 4.34 -2.44 12.15
N GLY A 27 3.47 -3.26 11.53
CA GLY A 27 2.02 -3.19 11.69
C GLY A 27 1.27 -2.31 10.67
N LYS A 28 1.84 -2.09 9.48
CA LYS A 28 1.20 -1.31 8.40
C LYS A 28 -0.21 -1.80 8.08
N THR A 29 -0.35 -3.09 7.82
CA THR A 29 -1.62 -3.75 7.49
C THR A 29 -2.67 -3.53 8.58
N THR A 30 -2.27 -3.55 9.85
CA THR A 30 -3.17 -3.27 10.98
C THR A 30 -3.65 -1.82 10.95
N LEU A 31 -2.73 -0.86 10.78
CA LEU A 31 -3.07 0.55 10.68
C LEU A 31 -3.96 0.85 9.47
N THR A 32 -3.68 0.24 8.32
CA THR A 32 -4.48 0.37 7.10
C THR A 32 -5.92 -0.10 7.31
N LYS A 33 -6.13 -1.23 8.00
CA LYS A 33 -7.49 -1.72 8.33
C LYS A 33 -8.24 -0.77 9.24
N LEU A 34 -7.59 -0.25 10.29
CA LEU A 34 -8.19 0.71 11.22
C LEU A 34 -8.58 2.02 10.53
N LEU A 35 -7.73 2.51 9.62
CA LEU A 35 -8.03 3.69 8.81
C LEU A 35 -9.19 3.41 7.85
N ALA A 36 -9.19 2.28 7.16
CA ALA A 36 -10.26 1.91 6.24
C ALA A 36 -11.62 1.83 6.96
N GLU A 37 -11.68 1.27 8.16
CA GLU A 37 -12.88 1.24 8.99
C GLU A 37 -13.34 2.66 9.38
N SER A 38 -12.39 3.50 9.81
CA SER A 38 -12.69 4.89 10.24
C SER A 38 -13.24 5.75 9.10
N PHE A 39 -12.73 5.56 7.87
CA PHE A 39 -13.14 6.32 6.70
C PHE A 39 -14.24 5.67 5.87
N ARG A 40 -14.60 4.41 6.16
CA ARG A 40 -15.44 3.53 5.32
C ARG A 40 -14.89 3.35 3.91
N TYR A 41 -13.58 3.14 3.84
CA TYR A 41 -12.81 2.97 2.61
C TYR A 41 -12.53 1.50 2.37
N GLU A 42 -12.27 1.14 1.11
CA GLU A 42 -11.82 -0.21 0.77
C GLU A 42 -10.30 -0.36 0.99
N THR A 43 -9.85 -1.53 1.43
CA THR A 43 -8.42 -1.79 1.69
C THR A 43 -7.71 -2.39 0.48
N PHE A 44 -6.51 -1.89 0.19
CA PHE A 44 -5.53 -2.50 -0.71
C PHE A 44 -4.35 -3.01 0.11
N LEU A 45 -4.22 -4.33 0.22
CA LEU A 45 -3.22 -4.94 1.09
C LEU A 45 -2.26 -5.81 0.27
N GLU A 46 -0.98 -5.76 0.60
CA GLU A 46 -0.06 -6.82 0.23
C GLU A 46 -0.49 -8.13 0.90
N GLN A 47 -0.23 -9.26 0.24
CA GLN A 47 -0.42 -10.58 0.84
C GLN A 47 0.95 -11.26 0.97
N PRO A 48 1.69 -11.01 2.07
CA PRO A 48 3.01 -11.58 2.27
C PRO A 48 2.99 -13.12 2.35
N SER A 49 1.87 -13.71 2.77
CA SER A 49 1.65 -15.16 2.81
C SER A 49 1.80 -15.84 1.45
N ASP A 50 1.53 -15.11 0.36
CA ASP A 50 1.55 -15.65 -0.99
C ASP A 50 2.95 -15.62 -1.58
N ASN A 51 3.89 -14.91 -0.94
CA ASN A 51 5.26 -14.75 -1.43
C ASN A 51 6.13 -15.95 -1.01
N PRO A 52 6.46 -16.87 -1.93
CA PRO A 52 7.19 -18.09 -1.59
C PRO A 52 8.62 -17.81 -1.12
N PHE A 53 9.18 -16.63 -1.44
CA PHE A 53 10.54 -16.24 -1.11
C PHE A 53 10.66 -15.55 0.25
N LEU A 54 9.53 -15.17 0.85
CA LEU A 54 9.52 -14.39 2.09
C LEU A 54 10.08 -15.16 3.29
N ALA A 55 9.79 -16.47 3.38
CA ALA A 55 10.32 -17.32 4.44
C ALA A 55 11.86 -17.40 4.37
N ASP A 56 12.42 -17.50 3.17
CA ASP A 56 13.87 -17.54 2.96
C ASP A 56 14.51 -16.17 3.13
N PHE A 57 13.81 -15.09 2.81
CA PHE A 57 14.24 -13.73 3.11
C PHE A 57 14.46 -13.51 4.61
N TYR A 58 13.58 -14.05 5.48
CA TYR A 58 13.77 -13.97 6.93
C TYR A 58 14.95 -14.80 7.44
N LYS A 59 15.35 -15.87 6.74
CA LYS A 59 16.51 -16.70 7.10
C LYS A 59 17.81 -16.14 6.54
N ASN A 60 17.81 -15.70 5.29
CA ASN A 60 18.96 -15.17 4.59
C ASN A 60 18.53 -14.08 3.59
N PRO A 61 18.50 -12.81 4.02
CA PRO A 61 18.06 -11.70 3.18
C PRO A 61 18.85 -11.56 1.87
N SER A 62 20.15 -11.89 1.87
CA SER A 62 21.03 -11.66 0.72
C SER A 62 20.69 -12.50 -0.52
N GLN A 63 20.14 -13.71 -0.32
CA GLN A 63 19.83 -14.63 -1.41
C GLN A 63 18.41 -14.44 -1.97
N SER A 64 17.46 -14.10 -1.09
CA SER A 64 16.04 -14.08 -1.45
C SER A 64 15.43 -12.67 -1.56
N ALA A 65 16.19 -11.60 -1.27
CA ALA A 65 15.69 -10.23 -1.34
C ALA A 65 15.14 -9.84 -2.72
N LEU A 66 15.88 -10.14 -3.79
CA LEU A 66 15.46 -9.76 -5.14
C LEU A 66 14.17 -10.47 -5.55
N ALA A 67 14.09 -11.78 -5.35
CA ALA A 67 12.91 -12.58 -5.68
C ALA A 67 11.69 -12.15 -4.85
N THR A 68 11.89 -11.91 -3.54
CA THR A 68 10.85 -11.38 -2.64
C THR A 68 10.31 -10.04 -3.13
N GLN A 69 11.21 -9.12 -3.53
CA GLN A 69 10.83 -7.79 -3.98
C GLN A 69 10.14 -7.81 -5.35
N LEU A 70 10.60 -8.67 -6.28
CA LEU A 70 9.95 -8.84 -7.58
C LEU A 70 8.54 -9.43 -7.43
N PHE A 71 8.35 -10.38 -6.52
CA PHE A 71 7.03 -10.93 -6.23
C PHE A 71 6.06 -9.82 -5.75
N PHE A 72 6.48 -9.00 -4.79
CA PHE A 72 5.69 -7.86 -4.35
C PHE A 72 5.41 -6.89 -5.49
N LEU A 73 6.38 -6.58 -6.34
CA LEU A 73 6.18 -5.71 -7.50
C LEU A 73 5.09 -6.27 -8.45
N PHE A 74 5.16 -7.55 -8.83
CA PHE A 74 4.15 -8.14 -9.71
C PHE A 74 2.77 -8.21 -9.06
N GLN A 75 2.70 -8.51 -7.76
CA GLN A 75 1.45 -8.48 -7.00
C GLN A 75 0.81 -7.09 -7.06
N ARG A 76 1.59 -6.02 -6.84
CA ARG A 76 1.12 -4.64 -6.94
C ARG A 76 0.63 -4.29 -8.34
N VAL A 77 1.40 -4.63 -9.39
CA VAL A 77 1.02 -4.38 -10.78
C VAL A 77 -0.32 -5.05 -11.13
N LYS A 78 -0.50 -6.30 -10.71
CA LYS A 78 -1.76 -7.04 -10.92
C LYS A 78 -2.94 -6.36 -10.20
N GLN A 79 -2.77 -6.01 -8.93
CA GLN A 79 -3.80 -5.29 -8.17
C GLN A 79 -4.18 -3.94 -8.81
N ILE A 80 -3.21 -3.20 -9.36
CA ILE A 80 -3.46 -1.94 -10.09
C ILE A 80 -4.21 -2.20 -11.41
N GLN A 81 -3.88 -3.26 -12.13
CA GLN A 81 -4.57 -3.62 -13.37
C GLN A 81 -6.03 -4.01 -13.11
N ASP A 82 -6.29 -4.77 -12.04
CA ASP A 82 -7.64 -5.14 -11.61
C ASP A 82 -8.46 -3.88 -11.25
N LEU A 83 -7.84 -2.89 -10.59
CA LEU A 83 -8.44 -1.59 -10.33
C LEU A 83 -8.79 -0.79 -11.58
N LYS A 84 -7.93 -0.82 -12.61
CA LYS A 84 -8.16 -0.08 -13.87
C LYS A 84 -9.33 -0.65 -14.69
N GLN A 85 -9.73 -1.90 -14.45
CA GLN A 85 -10.91 -2.50 -15.09
C GLN A 85 -12.22 -2.17 -14.34
N GLY A 86 -12.17 -1.67 -13.11
CA GLY A 86 -13.32 -1.19 -12.34
C GLY A 86 -13.63 0.30 -12.56
N ASP A 87 -14.75 0.78 -12.00
CA ASP A 87 -15.14 2.20 -12.06
C ASP A 87 -14.20 3.06 -11.20
N ILE A 88 -13.12 3.54 -11.84
CA ILE A 88 -11.98 4.31 -11.30
C ILE A 88 -12.41 5.63 -10.63
N PHE A 89 -13.67 6.05 -10.78
CA PHE A 89 -14.12 7.38 -10.39
C PHE A 89 -14.66 7.49 -8.96
N THR A 90 -14.80 6.38 -8.23
CA THR A 90 -15.48 6.43 -6.91
C THR A 90 -15.03 5.55 -5.73
N PRO A 91 -14.02 4.66 -5.78
CA PRO A 91 -13.66 3.95 -4.57
C PRO A 91 -12.57 4.71 -3.83
N ILE A 92 -12.90 5.02 -2.59
CA ILE A 92 -12.00 5.68 -1.68
C ILE A 92 -11.20 4.59 -0.97
N HIS A 93 -9.88 4.59 -1.11
CA HIS A 93 -9.04 3.44 -0.71
C HIS A 93 -8.00 3.79 0.35
N VAL A 94 -7.69 2.81 1.20
CA VAL A 94 -6.52 2.83 2.07
C VAL A 94 -5.62 1.65 1.70
N SER A 95 -4.35 1.91 1.43
CA SER A 95 -3.37 0.91 1.04
C SER A 95 -2.26 0.79 2.09
N ASP A 96 -1.68 -0.40 2.28
CA ASP A 96 -0.46 -0.60 3.09
C ASP A 96 0.85 -0.55 2.29
N PHE A 97 0.74 -0.12 1.03
CA PHE A 97 1.82 0.22 0.12
C PHE A 97 1.42 1.36 -0.81
N LEU A 98 2.38 2.09 -1.37
CA LEU A 98 2.13 3.13 -2.34
C LEU A 98 1.80 2.52 -3.71
N LEU A 99 0.55 2.68 -4.17
CA LEU A 99 0.09 2.19 -5.47
C LEU A 99 0.71 2.92 -6.67
N ASP A 100 1.23 4.14 -6.50
CA ASP A 100 1.65 4.93 -7.65
C ASP A 100 2.72 6.00 -7.34
N LYS A 101 3.85 5.90 -8.04
CA LYS A 101 4.67 7.05 -8.46
C LYS A 101 4.66 7.23 -9.99
N ASP A 102 3.92 6.43 -10.75
CA ASP A 102 4.01 6.43 -12.21
C ASP A 102 3.36 7.66 -12.84
N LYS A 103 2.33 8.26 -12.24
CA LYS A 103 1.83 9.58 -12.72
C LYS A 103 2.85 10.72 -12.56
N LEU A 104 3.81 10.58 -11.64
CA LEU A 104 4.92 11.53 -11.46
C LEU A 104 6.04 11.29 -12.48
N PHE A 105 6.18 10.09 -13.05
CA PHE A 105 7.13 9.78 -14.11
C PHE A 105 6.56 9.98 -15.52
N ALA A 106 5.27 9.67 -15.72
CA ALA A 106 4.58 9.83 -17.01
C ALA A 106 4.38 11.30 -17.45
N LYS A 107 4.67 12.26 -16.57
CA LYS A 107 4.59 13.71 -16.85
C LYS A 107 5.95 14.38 -17.08
N VAL A 108 7.05 13.63 -17.00
CA VAL A 108 8.43 14.14 -17.23
C VAL A 108 8.95 13.69 -18.60
N THR A 109 8.07 13.17 -19.46
CA THR A 109 8.30 12.96 -20.89
C THR A 109 7.27 13.75 -21.67
#